data_AF-A0A8B6DKY0-F1
#
_entry.id   AF-A0A8B6DKY0-F1
#
_cell.length_a   1.000
_cell.length_b   1.000
_cell.length_c   1.000
_cell.angle_alpha   90.00
_cell.angle_beta   90.00
_cell.angle_gamma   90.00
#
_symmetry.space_group_name_H-M   'P 1'
#
loop_
_entity.id
_entity.type
_entity.pdbx_description
1 polymer ?
#
loop_
_entity_poly.entity_id
_entity_poly.type
_entity_poly.pdbx_seq_one_letter_code
_entity_poly.pdbx_strand_id
1 'polypeptide(L)'
;SDFGLTDFEISIYNPSISNWTNFDQEQEQLCFFHKGVAPSVLSIACNRIIRGRYIKLYKKYTKDALTLCELEVFAEKNPNE
;
A
#
# COMPACT_ATOMS: atom_id res chain seq x y z
N SER A 1 25.45 -3.47 -6.79
CA SER A 1 24.46 -2.61 -6.11
C SER A 1 23.10 -3.21 -6.37
N ASP A 2 22.42 -3.66 -5.32
CA ASP A 2 21.08 -4.26 -5.44
C ASP A 2 20.07 -3.15 -5.72
N PHE A 3 19.67 -3.00 -6.98
CA PHE A 3 18.76 -1.93 -7.45
C PHE A 3 17.27 -2.23 -7.22
N GLY A 4 16.93 -3.12 -6.29
CA GLY A 4 15.55 -3.51 -6.05
C GLY A 4 14.87 -2.67 -4.97
N LEU A 5 13.54 -2.60 -5.04
CA LEU A 5 12.73 -2.10 -3.93
C LEU A 5 12.94 -3.00 -2.72
N THR A 6 13.35 -2.43 -1.58
CA THR A 6 13.61 -3.20 -0.36
C THR A 6 12.65 -2.82 0.76
N ASP A 7 12.35 -3.78 1.63
CA ASP A 7 11.73 -3.58 2.94
C ASP A 7 10.56 -2.60 2.92
N PHE A 8 9.46 -2.93 2.26
CA PHE A 8 8.33 -2.01 2.07
C PHE A 8 7.02 -2.59 2.58
N GLU A 9 6.07 -1.71 2.89
CA GLU A 9 4.70 -2.07 3.23
C GLU A 9 3.71 -1.49 2.22
N ILE A 10 2.62 -2.22 2.02
CA ILE A 10 1.46 -1.77 1.27
C ILE A 10 0.28 -1.72 2.25
N SER A 11 -0.35 -0.56 2.35
CA SER A 11 -1.56 -0.35 3.12
C SER A 11 -2.64 0.28 2.27
N ILE A 12 -3.89 0.02 2.64
CA ILE A 12 -5.07 0.61 2.02
C ILE A 12 -5.74 1.47 3.09
N TYR A 13 -6.15 2.68 2.71
CA TYR A 13 -6.85 3.57 3.62
C TYR A 13 -8.03 4.27 2.96
N ASN A 14 -9.01 4.62 3.79
CA ASN A 14 -10.18 5.37 3.40
C ASN A 14 -10.31 6.58 4.34
N PRO A 15 -9.93 7.78 3.91
CA PRO A 15 -10.08 8.95 4.76
C PRO A 15 -11.57 9.21 4.96
N SER A 16 -12.04 9.06 6.20
CA SER A 16 -13.32 9.64 6.60
C SER A 16 -13.14 11.15 6.60
N ILE A 17 -13.63 11.84 5.56
CA ILE A 17 -13.72 13.31 5.54
C ILE A 17 -14.87 13.70 6.49
N SER A 18 -14.74 13.40 7.77
CA SER A 18 -15.73 13.80 8.77
C SER A 18 -15.37 15.16 9.35
N ASN A 19 -14.08 15.51 9.50
CA ASN A 19 -13.62 16.83 9.94
C ASN A 19 -12.20 17.15 9.44
N TRP A 20 -12.00 18.31 8.80
CA TRP A 20 -10.73 18.78 8.21
C TRP A 20 -9.57 18.99 9.21
N THR A 21 -9.81 18.77 10.50
CA THR A 21 -8.86 19.04 11.59
C THR A 21 -8.24 17.78 12.20
N ASN A 22 -8.74 16.57 11.88
CA ASN A 22 -8.25 15.30 12.44
C ASN A 22 -8.03 14.26 11.33
N PHE A 23 -6.97 14.43 10.54
CA PHE A 23 -6.62 13.53 9.42
C PHE A 23 -5.92 12.23 9.84
N ASP A 24 -5.54 12.09 11.12
CA ASP A 24 -4.53 11.10 11.50
C ASP A 24 -5.05 9.75 11.98
N GLN A 25 -6.35 9.58 12.20
CA GLN A 25 -6.89 8.29 12.62
C GLN A 25 -8.26 8.07 11.99
N GLU A 26 -8.31 7.22 10.97
CA GLU A 26 -8.91 5.89 11.13
C GLU A 26 -8.99 5.17 9.77
N GLN A 27 -8.51 3.93 9.77
CA GLN A 27 -8.59 2.92 8.72
C GLN A 27 -7.43 2.78 7.71
N GLU A 28 -6.21 3.18 8.05
CA GLU A 28 -5.06 2.55 7.39
C GLU A 28 -5.00 1.08 7.81
N GLN A 29 -5.13 0.19 6.82
CA GLN A 29 -5.08 -1.24 7.01
C GLN A 29 -3.91 -1.81 6.22
N LEU A 30 -2.99 -2.47 6.91
CA LEU A 30 -1.88 -3.18 6.29
C LEU A 30 -2.42 -4.31 5.40
N CYS A 31 -2.08 -4.27 4.12
CA CYS A 31 -2.33 -5.33 3.17
C CYS A 31 -1.17 -6.32 3.13
N PHE A 32 0.07 -5.80 3.06
CA PHE A 32 1.27 -6.62 2.88
C PHE A 32 2.53 -5.95 3.42
N PHE A 33 3.49 -6.77 3.85
CA PHE A 33 4.84 -6.34 4.21
C PHE A 33 5.86 -7.25 3.54
N HIS A 34 6.82 -6.67 2.83
CA HIS A 34 7.93 -7.37 2.23
C HIS A 34 9.21 -7.07 3.00
N LYS A 35 10.04 -8.09 3.23
CA LYS A 35 11.37 -7.94 3.82
C LYS A 35 12.43 -8.39 2.82
N GLY A 36 13.50 -7.62 2.69
CA GLY A 36 14.55 -7.84 1.70
C GLY A 36 14.24 -7.24 0.34
N VAL A 37 14.98 -7.68 -0.68
CA VAL A 37 14.92 -7.15 -2.04
C VAL A 37 13.77 -7.81 -2.81
N ALA A 38 12.85 -7.00 -3.32
CA ALA A 38 11.77 -7.46 -4.18
C ALA A 38 12.31 -7.98 -5.52
N PRO A 39 11.68 -9.02 -6.10
CA PRO A 39 11.95 -9.42 -7.47
C PRO A 39 11.52 -8.33 -8.46
N SER A 40 11.93 -8.45 -9.73
CA SER A 40 11.57 -7.49 -10.79
C SER A 40 10.06 -7.33 -10.99
N VAL A 41 9.28 -8.38 -10.73
CA VAL A 41 7.81 -8.36 -10.73
C VAL A 41 7.32 -9.09 -9.47
N LEU A 42 6.45 -8.44 -8.71
CA LEU A 42 5.87 -8.98 -7.50
C LEU A 42 4.35 -8.78 -7.50
N SER A 43 3.60 -9.89 -7.50
CA SER A 43 2.14 -9.88 -7.37
C SER A 43 1.74 -10.13 -5.92
N ILE A 44 0.87 -9.28 -5.39
CA ILE A 44 0.47 -9.28 -3.98
C ILE A 44 -1.05 -9.39 -3.90
N ALA A 45 -1.53 -10.36 -3.12
CA ALA A 45 -2.91 -10.42 -2.68
C ALA A 45 -2.97 -10.11 -1.19
N CYS A 46 -3.85 -9.20 -0.78
CA CYS A 46 -4.08 -8.95 0.64
C CYS A 46 -4.66 -10.22 1.30
N ASN A 47 -4.29 -10.48 2.56
CA ASN A 47 -4.78 -11.64 3.31
C ASN A 47 -6.28 -11.58 3.65
N ARG A 48 -6.94 -10.46 3.38
CA ARG A 48 -8.36 -10.20 3.61
C ARG A 48 -8.87 -9.14 2.64
N ILE A 49 -10.19 -9.05 2.50
CA ILE A 49 -10.84 -7.95 1.79
C ILE A 49 -10.65 -6.66 2.59
N ILE A 50 -10.05 -5.65 1.96
CA ILE A 50 -9.87 -4.32 2.55
C ILE A 50 -10.62 -3.30 1.68
N ARG A 51 -11.62 -2.65 2.27
CA ARG A 51 -12.33 -1.54 1.62
C ARG A 51 -11.53 -0.25 1.79
N GLY A 52 -11.23 0.42 0.69
CA GLY A 52 -10.60 1.73 0.75
C GLY A 52 -10.57 2.45 -0.59
N ARG A 53 -10.03 3.67 -0.56
CA ARG A 53 -9.95 4.55 -1.74
C ARG A 53 -8.51 4.77 -2.18
N TYR A 54 -7.56 4.66 -1.27
CA TYR A 54 -6.16 4.96 -1.52
C TYR A 54 -5.29 3.78 -1.12
N ILE A 55 -4.21 3.59 -1.88
CA ILE A 55 -3.10 2.69 -1.54
C ILE A 55 -1.90 3.53 -1.19
N LYS A 56 -1.20 3.10 -0.15
CA LYS A 56 0.09 3.64 0.26
C LYS A 56 1.12 2.52 0.15
N LEU A 57 2.15 2.77 -0.65
CA LEU A 57 3.35 1.95 -0.71
C LEU A 57 4.47 2.73 -0.03
N TYR A 58 5.06 2.15 1.02
CA TYR A 58 6.02 2.86 1.87
C TYR A 58 7.25 2.00 2.12
N LYS A 59 8.44 2.53 1.81
CA LYS A 59 9.71 1.90 2.20
C LYS A 59 9.91 2.09 3.69
N LYS A 60 10.05 0.97 4.42
CA LYS A 60 10.46 0.98 5.81
C LYS A 60 11.98 1.06 5.91
N TYR A 61 12.43 1.70 6.99
CA TYR A 61 13.82 1.73 7.46
C TYR A 61 14.81 2.55 6.62
N THR A 62 14.49 2.86 5.36
CA THR A 62 15.32 3.74 4.52
C THR A 62 14.63 5.08 4.28
N LYS A 63 15.44 6.12 4.02
CA LYS A 63 14.96 7.48 3.69
C LYS A 63 15.21 7.85 2.22
N ASP A 64 15.64 6.89 1.42
CA ASP A 64 15.84 7.09 -0.01
C ASP A 64 14.50 7.16 -0.75
N ALA A 65 14.54 7.69 -1.97
CA ALA A 65 13.33 7.86 -2.77
C ALA A 65 12.70 6.50 -3.10
N LEU A 66 11.38 6.41 -2.95
CA LEU A 66 10.62 5.31 -3.51
C LEU A 66 10.68 5.42 -5.04
N THR A 67 11.26 4.40 -5.69
CA THR A 67 11.35 4.31 -7.14
C THR A 67 10.62 3.06 -7.60
N LEU A 68 9.68 3.24 -8.53
CA LEU A 68 8.88 2.18 -9.13
C LEU A 68 8.87 2.41 -10.64
N CYS A 69 8.91 1.34 -11.43
CA CYS A 69 8.66 1.44 -12.87
C CYS A 69 7.15 1.52 -13.15
N GLU A 70 6.40 0.64 -12.51
CA GLU A 70 4.97 0.47 -12.70
C GLU A 70 4.34 -0.08 -11.43
N LEU A 71 3.09 0.32 -11.17
CA LEU A 71 2.27 -0.20 -10.08
C LEU A 71 0.86 -0.42 -10.63
N GLU A 72 0.45 -1.67 -10.71
CA GLU A 72 -0.91 -2.06 -11.09
C GLU A 72 -1.73 -2.38 -9.85
N VAL A 73 -2.96 -1.85 -9.80
CA VAL A 73 -3.88 -2.05 -8.68
C VAL A 73 -5.13 -2.73 -9.20
N PHE A 74 -5.42 -3.91 -8.66
CA PHE A 74 -6.62 -4.67 -8.98
C PHE A 74 -7.57 -4.63 -7.78
N ALA A 75 -8.84 -4.34 -8.06
CA ALA A 75 -9.90 -4.36 -7.07
C ALA A 75 -11.13 -5.03 -7.67
N GLU A 76 -11.86 -5.78 -6.84
CA GLU A 76 -13.17 -6.27 -7.21
C GLU A 76 -14.21 -5.18 -6.94
N LYS A 77 -15.04 -4.87 -7.94
CA LYS A 77 -16.21 -4.02 -7.72
C LYS A 77 -17.16 -4.80 -6.82
N ASN A 78 -17.57 -4.21 -5.69
CA ASN A 78 -18.61 -4.79 -4.87
C ASN A 78 -19.90 -4.85 -5.73
N PRO A 79 -20.46 -6.05 -6.02
CA PRO A 79 -21.62 -6.16 -6.90
C PRO A 79 -22.89 -5.54 -6.30
N ASN A 80 -22.87 -5.16 -5.02
CA ASN A 80 -23.98 -4.53 -4.30
C ASN A 80 -23.84 -2.99 -4.16
N GLU A 81 -22.90 -2.37 -4.88
CA GLU A 81 -22.76 -0.91 -5.10
C GLU A 81 -23.00 -0.54 -6.58
#